data_AF-A0AAW0SEL8-F1
#
_entry.id   AF-A0AAW0SEL8-F1
#
_cell.length_a   1.000
_cell.length_b   1.000
_cell.length_c   1.000
_cell.angle_alpha   90.00
_cell.angle_beta   90.00
_cell.angle_gamma   90.00
#
_symmetry.space_group_name_H-M   'P 1'
#
loop_
_entity.id
_entity.type
_entity.pdbx_description
1 polymer ?
#
loop_
_entity_poly.entity_id
_entity_poly.type
_entity_poly.pdbx_seq_one_letter_code
_entity_poly.pdbx_strand_id
1 'polypeptide(L)'
;MSKESVTFLTEEEQQELKSKFLGFRQGLVGVGPSRHLLPPHCMGFTKKYKDFKFCESDVVIATFPRSGTTWTQEIVWTMRNGLDFNEASKVSLNVRSPSLSLIQYMQCTGTSAQTLSPSFCLATRIGIPEPGVYS
;
A
#
# COMPACT_ATOMS: atom_id res chain seq x y z
N MET A 1 -16.39 10.07 13.20
CA MET A 1 -16.58 10.70 11.87
C MET A 1 -17.02 9.63 10.88
N SER A 2 -17.91 10.02 9.96
CA SER A 2 -18.89 9.26 9.16
C SER A 2 -18.46 7.96 8.45
N LYS A 3 -19.43 7.07 8.22
CA LYS A 3 -19.39 5.96 7.26
C LYS A 3 -18.66 6.42 5.99
N GLU A 4 -17.62 5.69 5.57
CA GLU A 4 -17.03 5.91 4.24
C GLU A 4 -18.13 5.70 3.21
N SER A 5 -18.52 6.78 2.54
CA SER A 5 -19.39 6.69 1.38
C SER A 5 -18.58 6.04 0.27
N VAL A 6 -18.80 4.75 0.06
CA VAL A 6 -18.40 4.09 -1.18
C VAL A 6 -19.36 4.59 -2.24
N THR A 7 -18.82 5.26 -3.24
CA THR A 7 -19.59 5.75 -4.38
C THR A 7 -19.37 4.80 -5.55
N PHE A 8 -20.45 4.16 -5.99
CA PHE A 8 -20.44 3.36 -7.20
C PHE A 8 -20.39 4.29 -8.42
N LEU A 9 -19.50 3.97 -9.35
CA LEU A 9 -19.33 4.67 -10.62
C LEU A 9 -20.42 4.20 -11.61
N THR A 10 -20.77 5.06 -12.56
CA THR A 10 -21.73 4.70 -13.62
C THR A 10 -21.17 3.60 -14.52
N GLU A 11 -22.03 2.91 -15.26
CA GLU A 11 -21.60 1.82 -16.14
C GLU A 11 -20.64 2.32 -17.23
N GLU A 12 -20.87 3.54 -17.74
CA GLU A 12 -20.01 4.19 -18.73
C GLU A 12 -18.62 4.49 -18.16
N GLU A 13 -18.55 5.10 -16.96
CA GLU A 13 -17.29 5.36 -16.26
C GLU A 13 -16.52 4.04 -16.01
N GLN A 14 -17.23 2.98 -15.61
CA GLN A 14 -16.61 1.68 -15.38
C GLN A 14 -16.10 1.03 -16.66
N GLN A 15 -16.82 1.16 -17.77
CA GLN A 15 -16.41 0.60 -19.06
C GLN A 15 -15.17 1.33 -19.60
N GLU A 16 -15.13 2.66 -19.47
CA GLU A 16 -13.97 3.47 -19.83
C GLU A 16 -12.74 3.07 -19.00
N LEU A 17 -12.91 2.95 -17.69
CA LEU A 17 -11.82 2.55 -16.79
C LEU A 17 -11.34 1.12 -17.10
N LYS A 18 -12.24 0.18 -17.37
CA LYS A 18 -11.87 -1.19 -17.75
C LYS A 18 -11.11 -1.25 -19.07
N SER A 19 -11.46 -0.38 -20.03
CA SER A 19 -10.74 -0.26 -21.30
C SER A 19 -9.31 0.27 -21.10
N LYS A 20 -9.13 1.25 -20.21
CA LYS A 20 -7.82 1.86 -19.94
C LYS A 20 -6.95 1.05 -18.98
N PHE A 21 -7.55 0.31 -18.05
CA PHE A 21 -6.86 -0.41 -16.97
C PHE A 21 -7.14 -1.92 -17.02
N LEU A 22 -6.45 -2.61 -17.93
CA LEU A 22 -6.60 -4.06 -18.16
C LEU A 22 -6.35 -4.95 -16.92
N GLY A 23 -5.62 -4.44 -15.93
CA GLY A 23 -5.33 -5.13 -14.67
C GLY A 23 -6.51 -5.17 -13.68
N PHE A 24 -7.57 -4.39 -13.89
CA PHE A 24 -8.69 -4.26 -12.95
C PHE A 24 -10.02 -4.71 -13.59
N ARG A 25 -10.13 -6.02 -13.85
CA ARG A 25 -11.33 -6.62 -14.47
C ARG A 25 -12.63 -6.37 -13.69
N GLN A 26 -12.52 -6.29 -12.37
CA GLN A 26 -13.65 -6.02 -11.46
C GLN A 26 -14.03 -4.53 -11.40
N GLY A 27 -13.32 -3.66 -12.12
CA GLY A 27 -13.50 -2.21 -12.07
C GLY A 27 -12.86 -1.57 -10.82
N LEU A 28 -13.20 -0.31 -10.61
CA LEU A 28 -12.75 0.52 -9.48
C LEU A 28 -13.98 1.10 -8.76
N VAL A 29 -13.81 1.45 -7.49
CA VAL A 29 -14.83 2.11 -6.68
C VAL A 29 -14.30 3.44 -6.16
N GLY A 30 -15.17 4.45 -6.07
CA GLY A 30 -14.82 5.73 -5.46
C GLY A 30 -14.93 5.65 -3.94
N VAL A 31 -13.88 6.05 -3.23
CA VAL A 31 -13.83 6.03 -1.76
C VAL A 31 -13.65 7.44 -1.20
N GLY A 32 -14.49 7.79 -0.23
CA GLY A 32 -14.41 9.04 0.51
C GLY A 32 -14.94 10.27 -0.26
N PRO A 33 -14.88 11.46 0.35
CA PRO A 33 -15.48 12.68 -0.21
C PRO A 33 -14.83 13.11 -1.53
N SER A 34 -13.53 12.86 -1.70
CA SER A 34 -12.77 13.19 -2.91
C SER A 34 -12.87 12.12 -4.02
N ARG A 35 -13.66 11.06 -3.83
CA ARG A 35 -13.79 9.92 -4.77
C ARG A 35 -12.44 9.34 -5.22
N HIS A 36 -11.58 8.96 -4.28
CA HIS A 36 -10.34 8.25 -4.64
C HIS A 36 -10.68 6.88 -5.23
N LEU A 37 -10.17 6.60 -6.43
CA LEU A 37 -10.43 5.34 -7.12
C LEU A 37 -9.57 4.23 -6.54
N LEU A 38 -10.22 3.21 -5.97
CA LEU A 38 -9.55 2.04 -5.40
C LEU A 38 -10.18 0.75 -5.93
N PRO A 39 -9.43 -0.35 -6.02
CA PRO A 39 -10.00 -1.65 -6.31
C PRO A 39 -11.02 -2.10 -5.24
N PRO A 40 -12.11 -2.79 -5.61
CA PRO A 40 -13.16 -3.19 -4.66
C PRO A 40 -12.66 -4.00 -3.46
N HIS A 41 -11.64 -4.84 -3.66
CA HIS A 41 -11.09 -5.69 -2.59
C HIS A 41 -10.42 -4.89 -1.46
N CYS A 42 -9.99 -3.65 -1.70
CA CYS A 42 -9.39 -2.80 -0.67
C CYS A 42 -10.37 -2.51 0.47
N MET A 43 -11.67 -2.52 0.17
CA MET A 43 -12.71 -2.23 1.13
C MET A 43 -12.71 -3.18 2.33
N GLY A 44 -12.27 -4.43 2.14
CA GLY A 44 -12.15 -5.41 3.22
C GLY A 44 -11.08 -5.04 4.26
N PHE A 45 -10.11 -4.20 3.89
CA PHE A 45 -8.99 -3.82 4.75
C PHE A 45 -9.16 -2.44 5.41
N THR A 46 -10.13 -1.66 4.96
CA THR A 46 -10.34 -0.28 5.44
C THR A 46 -10.54 -0.19 6.95
N LYS A 47 -11.26 -1.16 7.53
CA LYS A 47 -11.41 -1.26 9.00
C LYS A 47 -10.06 -1.48 9.69
N LYS A 48 -9.24 -2.41 9.18
CA LYS A 48 -7.92 -2.71 9.74
C LYS A 48 -6.99 -1.50 9.67
N TYR A 49 -7.01 -0.73 8.58
CA TYR A 49 -6.20 0.47 8.47
C TYR A 49 -6.64 1.59 9.42
N LYS A 50 -7.94 1.72 9.67
CA LYS A 50 -8.48 2.70 10.64
C LYS A 50 -8.13 2.36 12.07
N ASP A 51 -8.20 1.08 12.41
CA ASP A 51 -7.92 0.60 13.76
C ASP A 51 -6.41 0.45 14.03
N PHE A 52 -5.58 0.56 12.98
CA PHE A 52 -4.12 0.47 13.06
C PHE A 52 -3.56 1.52 14.04
N LYS A 53 -2.69 1.07 14.93
CA LYS A 53 -2.02 1.91 15.93
C LYS A 53 -0.57 2.12 15.52
N PHE A 54 -0.20 3.38 15.39
CA PHE A 54 1.19 3.78 15.15
C PHE A 54 1.95 3.84 16.47
N CYS A 55 3.23 3.47 16.42
CA CYS A 55 4.19 3.72 17.48
C CYS A 55 4.93 5.04 17.20
N GLU A 56 5.47 5.68 18.25
CA GLU A 56 6.23 6.93 18.11
C GLU A 56 7.50 6.77 17.25
N SER A 57 8.02 5.55 17.18
CA SER A 57 9.17 5.19 16.35
C SER A 57 8.79 4.82 14.92
N ASP A 58 7.52 4.90 14.50
CA ASP A 58 7.14 4.54 13.15
C ASP A 58 7.43 5.68 12.17
N VAL A 59 8.14 5.36 11.08
CA VAL A 59 8.27 6.27 9.94
C VAL A 59 7.31 5.82 8.85
N VAL A 60 6.44 6.74 8.43
CA VAL A 60 5.47 6.51 7.35
C VAL A 60 5.91 7.26 6.11
N ILE A 61 6.21 6.51 5.05
CA ILE A 61 6.38 7.06 3.71
C ILE A 61 5.02 6.96 3.03
N ALA A 62 4.46 8.10 2.62
CA ALA A 62 3.19 8.19 1.91
C ALA A 62 3.39 8.96 0.60
N THR A 63 3.28 8.29 -0.55
CA THR A 63 3.43 8.94 -1.85
C THR A 63 2.42 8.40 -2.87
N PHE A 64 2.24 9.16 -3.95
CA PHE A 64 1.54 8.67 -5.12
C PHE A 64 2.37 7.56 -5.82
N PRO A 65 1.72 6.58 -6.47
CA PRO A 65 2.40 5.52 -7.21
C PRO A 65 3.41 6.07 -8.21
N ARG A 66 4.55 5.37 -8.31
CA ARG A 66 5.65 5.69 -9.24
C ARG A 66 6.32 7.05 -9.00
N SER A 67 6.06 7.71 -7.89
CA SER A 67 6.71 8.97 -7.50
C SER A 67 8.00 8.79 -6.68
N GLY A 68 8.60 7.60 -6.69
CA GLY A 68 9.90 7.34 -6.02
C GLY A 68 9.85 6.65 -4.65
N THR A 69 8.72 6.01 -4.28
CA THR A 69 8.58 5.23 -3.03
C THR A 69 9.77 4.36 -2.70
N THR A 70 10.22 3.54 -3.65
CA THR A 70 11.33 2.59 -3.47
C THR A 70 12.61 3.30 -3.07
N TRP A 71 12.93 4.42 -3.71
CA TRP A 71 14.14 5.18 -3.41
C TRP A 71 14.05 5.81 -2.02
N THR A 72 12.90 6.40 -1.69
CA THR A 72 12.67 6.96 -0.35
C THR A 72 12.76 5.89 0.74
N GLN A 73 12.20 4.70 0.51
CA GLN A 73 12.28 3.58 1.44
C GLN A 73 13.72 3.14 1.69
N GLU A 74 14.53 3.02 0.63
CA GLU A 74 15.95 2.66 0.77
C GLU A 74 16.75 3.72 1.52
N ILE A 75 16.55 5.00 1.18
CA ILE A 75 17.25 6.12 1.83
C ILE A 75 16.91 6.16 3.32
N VAL A 76 15.63 6.14 3.66
CA VAL A 76 15.17 6.23 5.05
C VAL A 76 15.64 5.01 5.85
N TRP A 77 15.52 3.80 5.29
CA TRP A 77 15.98 2.59 5.97
C TRP A 77 17.49 2.64 6.22
N THR A 78 18.28 3.05 5.23
CA THR A 78 19.74 3.13 5.35
C THR A 78 20.16 4.18 6.38
N MET A 79 19.54 5.36 6.37
CA MET A 79 19.79 6.41 7.38
C MET A 79 19.47 5.93 8.80
N ARG A 80 18.40 5.14 8.97
CA ARG A 80 17.99 4.62 10.27
C ARG A 80 18.92 3.52 10.80
N ASN A 81 19.51 2.73 9.91
CA ASN A 81 20.37 1.60 10.25
C ASN A 81 21.86 1.95 10.15
N GLY A 82 22.23 3.21 10.43
CA GLY A 82 23.64 3.62 10.52
C GLY A 82 24.42 3.52 9.21
N LEU A 83 23.74 3.68 8.06
CA LEU A 83 24.31 3.52 6.72
C LEU A 83 24.84 2.10 6.41
N ASP A 84 24.21 1.07 6.97
CA ASP A 84 24.55 -0.33 6.68
C ASP A 84 24.06 -0.77 5.29
N PHE A 85 24.88 -0.53 4.27
CA PHE A 85 24.63 -0.96 2.90
C PHE A 85 24.73 -2.48 2.70
N ASN A 86 25.48 -3.18 3.56
CA ASN A 86 25.65 -4.63 3.44
C ASN A 86 24.33 -5.33 3.75
N GLU A 87 23.69 -4.95 4.85
CA GLU A 87 22.40 -5.52 5.22
C GLU A 87 21.27 -5.08 4.28
N ALA A 88 21.29 -3.83 3.80
CA ALA A 88 20.35 -3.33 2.80
C ALA A 88 20.33 -4.19 1.52
N SER A 89 21.51 -4.71 1.11
CA SER A 89 21.67 -5.55 -0.08
C SER A 89 21.24 -7.00 0.11
N LYS A 90 21.27 -7.51 1.35
CA LYS A 90 20.94 -8.92 1.67
C LYS A 90 19.44 -9.13 1.85
N VAL A 91 18.78 -8.20 2.52
CA VAL A 91 17.36 -8.33 2.88
C VAL A 91 16.50 -7.57 1.88
N SER A 92 15.45 -8.23 1.37
CA SER A 92 14.49 -7.61 0.46
C SER A 92 13.82 -6.38 1.09
N LEU A 93 13.64 -5.32 0.28
CA LEU A 93 13.00 -4.07 0.71
C LEU A 93 11.60 -4.29 1.31
N ASN A 94 10.83 -5.26 0.80
CA ASN A 94 9.48 -5.54 1.31
C ASN A 94 9.48 -6.11 2.74
N VAL A 95 10.59 -6.74 3.16
CA VAL A 95 10.78 -7.24 4.53
C VAL A 95 11.27 -6.13 5.43
N ARG A 96 12.23 -5.32 4.93
CA ARG A 96 12.79 -4.16 5.65
C ARG A 96 11.79 -3.03 5.86
N SER A 97 10.86 -2.88 4.92
CA SER A 97 9.93 -1.76 4.80
C SER A 97 8.57 -2.27 4.31
N PRO A 98 7.77 -2.89 5.20
CA PRO A 98 6.48 -3.45 4.85
C PRO A 98 5.49 -2.38 4.36
N SER A 99 5.02 -2.55 3.12
CA SER A 99 3.99 -1.70 2.51
C SER A 99 2.59 -2.21 2.87
N LEU A 100 1.75 -1.33 3.42
CA LEU A 100 0.37 -1.64 3.75
C LEU A 100 -0.43 -2.08 2.51
N SER A 101 -0.23 -1.42 1.37
CA SER A 101 -0.91 -1.75 0.11
C SER A 101 -0.43 -3.06 -0.51
N LEU A 102 0.84 -3.42 -0.35
CA LEU A 102 1.39 -4.66 -0.90
C LEU A 102 0.94 -5.88 -0.08
N ILE A 103 0.86 -5.74 1.25
CA ILE A 103 0.35 -6.81 2.14
C ILE A 103 -1.08 -7.17 1.76
N GLN A 104 -1.90 -6.16 1.44
CA GLN A 104 -3.25 -6.37 0.93
C GLN A 104 -3.28 -7.19 -0.36
N TYR A 105 -2.39 -6.88 -1.31
CA TYR A 105 -2.34 -7.58 -2.59
C TYR A 105 -1.89 -9.05 -2.42
N MET A 106 -0.86 -9.30 -1.60
CA MET A 106 -0.33 -10.65 -1.38
C MET A 106 -1.30 -11.59 -0.66
N GLN A 107 -2.11 -11.06 0.27
CA GLN A 107 -3.15 -11.84 0.96
C GLN A 107 -4.30 -12.26 0.03
N CYS A 108 -4.49 -11.58 -1.11
CA CYS A 108 -5.56 -11.87 -2.05
C CYS A 108 -5.19 -12.78 -3.22
N THR A 109 -3.89 -12.94 -3.56
CA THR A 109 -3.48 -13.68 -4.78
C THR A 109 -2.75 -15.00 -4.53
N GLY A 110 -2.35 -15.30 -3.29
CA GLY A 110 -1.66 -16.56 -2.95
C GLY A 110 -0.38 -16.85 -3.74
N THR A 111 0.16 -15.88 -4.50
CA THR A 111 1.29 -16.07 -5.41
C THR A 111 2.13 -14.79 -5.52
N SER A 112 3.45 -14.97 -5.63
CA SER A 112 4.50 -13.95 -5.54
C SER A 112 4.46 -12.87 -6.64
N ALA A 113 4.26 -11.63 -6.18
CA ALA A 113 4.91 -10.38 -6.59
C ALA A 113 5.40 -10.19 -8.03
N GLN A 114 4.54 -10.21 -9.06
CA GLN A 114 4.84 -9.58 -10.36
C GLN A 114 3.57 -9.07 -11.05
N THR A 115 3.04 -7.92 -10.62
CA THR A 115 2.24 -7.01 -11.46
C THR A 115 2.09 -5.68 -10.73
N LEU A 116 2.87 -4.67 -11.13
CA LEU A 116 2.82 -3.34 -10.56
C LEU A 116 1.65 -2.57 -11.18
N SER A 117 0.70 -2.16 -10.33
CA SER A 117 -0.48 -1.38 -10.69
C SER A 117 -0.34 0.08 -10.23
N PRO A 118 -0.86 1.08 -10.97
CA PRO A 118 -0.51 2.49 -10.79
C PRO A 118 -1.43 3.29 -9.82
N SER A 119 -2.12 2.68 -8.85
CA SER A 119 -3.07 3.42 -7.99
C SER A 119 -3.11 3.01 -6.51
N PHE A 120 -1.95 2.88 -5.87
CA PHE A 120 -1.89 2.72 -4.41
C PHE A 120 -1.02 3.77 -3.73
N CYS A 121 -1.65 4.62 -2.91
CA CYS A 121 -0.94 5.38 -1.88
C CYS A 121 -0.24 4.38 -0.96
N LEU A 122 1.06 4.23 -1.16
CA LEU A 122 1.88 3.32 -0.40
C LEU A 122 2.13 4.00 0.94
N ALA A 123 1.48 3.55 2.01
CA ALA A 123 1.90 3.87 3.37
C ALA A 123 2.77 2.70 3.84
N THR A 124 4.04 2.98 4.11
CA THR A 124 5.02 1.94 4.48
C THR A 124 5.54 2.24 5.87
N ARG A 125 5.49 1.24 6.76
CA ARG A 125 6.05 1.34 8.11
C ARG A 125 7.51 0.93 8.06
N ILE A 126 8.44 1.84 8.36
CA ILE A 126 9.84 1.48 8.61
C ILE A 126 10.01 1.35 10.12
N GLY A 127 9.58 0.21 10.67
CA GLY A 127 9.80 -0.15 12.07
C GLY A 127 10.95 -1.14 12.17
N ILE A 128 11.92 -0.89 13.06
CA ILE A 128 12.80 -1.97 13.52
C ILE A 128 11.88 -2.98 14.22
N PRO A 129 11.92 -4.27 13.88
CA PRO A 129 11.11 -5.25 14.59
C PRO A 129 11.59 -5.32 16.04
N GLU A 130 10.77 -4.82 16.98
CA GLU A 130 10.88 -5.20 18.38
C GLU A 130 10.65 -6.72 18.47
N PRO A 131 11.55 -7.50 19.09
CA PRO A 131 11.37 -8.94 19.22
C PRO A 131 10.09 -9.22 20.03
N GLY A 132 9.07 -9.79 19.38
CA GLY A 132 7.85 -10.28 20.03
C GLY A 132 6.51 -9.66 19.60
N VAL A 133 6.48 -8.74 18.63
CA VAL A 133 5.23 -8.01 18.28
C VAL A 133 4.42 -8.67 17.14
N TYR A 134 4.95 -9.72 16.51
CA TYR A 134 4.26 -10.46 15.45
C TYR A 134 3.93 -11.89 15.91
N SER A 135 2.84 -12.03 16.66
CA SER A 135 2.13 -13.29 16.94
C SER A 135 0.71 -13.23 16.40
#